data_AF-W8YDG6-F1
#
_entry.id   AF-W8YDG6-F1
#
_cell.length_a   1.000
_cell.length_b   1.000
_cell.length_c   1.000
_cell.angle_alpha   90.00
_cell.angle_beta   90.00
_cell.angle_gamma   90.00
#
_symmetry.space_group_name_H-M   'P 1'
#
loop_
_entity.id
_entity.type
_entity.pdbx_description
1 polymer ?
#
loop_
_entity_poly.entity_id
_entity_poly.type
_entity_poly.pdbx_seq_one_letter_code
_entity_poly.pdbx_strand_id
1 'polypeptide(L)' 'MYPAIISFAIGMIVLSPANSAAILLIVGAFIGFGYGTYMSSSQVAAIKGVSSHRVGLANATFFIFTDIVLGIGPFL' A
#
# COMPACT_ATOMS: atom_id res chain seq x y z
N MET A 1 9.18 -4.78 0.35
CA MET A 1 7.88 -5.24 -0.19
C MET A 1 7.34 -6.48 0.51
N TYR A 2 7.88 -7.70 0.32
CA TYR A 2 7.21 -8.93 0.79
C TYR A 2 6.83 -8.96 2.29
N PRO A 3 7.69 -8.57 3.25
CA PRO A 3 7.31 -8.56 4.67
C PRO A 3 6.20 -7.54 4.98
N ALA A 4 6.17 -6.42 4.26
CA ALA A 4 5.15 -5.38 4.42
C ALA A 4 3.79 -5.82 3.88
N ILE A 5 3.78 -6.57 2.77
CA ILE A 5 2.55 -7.16 2.22
C ILE A 5 1.99 -8.20 3.19
N ILE A 6 2.85 -9.04 3.78
CA ILE A 6 2.44 -10.01 4.82
C ILE A 6 1.86 -9.27 6.04
N SER A 7 2.52 -8.21 6.50
CA SER A 7 2.03 -7.39 7.62
C SER A 7 0.66 -6.75 7.33
N PHE A 8 0.48 -6.21 6.12
CA PHE A 8 -0.79 -5.66 5.67
C PHE A 8 -1.89 -6.73 5.61
N ALA A 9 -1.60 -7.92 5.07
CA ALA A 9 -2.55 -9.03 5.01
C ALA A 9 -2.98 -9.50 6.41
N ILE A 10 -2.04 -9.61 7.35
CA ILE A 10 -2.34 -9.91 8.76
C ILE A 10 -3.25 -8.82 9.34
N GLY A 11 -2.95 -7.54 9.11
CA GLY A 11 -3.79 -6.42 9.54
C GLY A 11 -5.23 -6.53 9.01
N MET A 12 -5.42 -6.89 7.74
CA MET A 12 -6.74 -7.09 7.13
C MET A 12 -7.50 -8.29 7.72
N ILE A 13 -6.81 -9.39 8.02
CA ILE A 13 -7.42 -10.56 8.67
C ILE A 13 -7.88 -10.21 10.10
N VAL A 14 -7.05 -9.49 10.86
CA VAL A 14 -7.37 -9.05 12.22
C VAL A 14 -8.47 -7.98 12.24
N LEU A 15 -8.60 -7.20 11.16
CA LEU A 15 -9.68 -6.22 11.00
C LEU A 15 -11.06 -6.89 10.89
N SER A 16 -11.16 -8.07 10.26
CA SER A 16 -12.44 -8.75 10.04
C SER A 16 -13.27 -8.97 11.31
N PRO A 17 -12.70 -9.48 12.44
CA PRO A 17 -13.42 -9.62 13.70
C PRO A 17 -13.27 -8.42 14.66
N ALA A 18 -12.78 -7.26 14.21
CA ALA A 18 -12.44 -6.15 15.11
C ALA A 18 -13.67 -5.51 15.77
N ASN A 19 -13.87 -5.78 17.07
CA ASN A 19 -15.00 -5.27 17.86
C ASN A 19 -14.60 -4.29 18.98
N SER A 20 -13.31 -3.96 19.11
CA SER A 20 -12.79 -3.10 20.19
C SER A 20 -11.78 -2.09 19.68
N ALA A 21 -11.78 -0.90 20.28
CA ALA A 21 -10.86 0.18 19.95
C ALA A 21 -9.37 -0.25 20.05
N ALA A 22 -9.03 -1.09 21.02
CA ALA A 22 -7.67 -1.62 21.17
C ALA A 22 -7.25 -2.49 19.96
N ILE A 23 -8.17 -3.29 19.42
CA ILE A 23 -7.92 -4.12 18.23
C ILE A 23 -7.77 -3.23 17.00
N LEU A 24 -8.58 -2.18 16.87
CA LEU A 24 -8.46 -1.21 15.78
C LEU A 24 -7.11 -0.48 15.77
N LEU A 25 -6.55 -0.15 16.95
CA LEU A 25 -5.21 0.45 17.04
C LEU A 25 -4.12 -0.52 16.56
N ILE A 26 -4.22 -1.80 16.94
CA ILE A 26 -3.29 -2.83 16.48
C ILE A 26 -3.41 -2.98 14.96
N VAL A 27 -4.62 -3.11 14.43
CA VAL A 27 -4.88 -3.18 12.99
C VAL A 27 -4.29 -1.97 12.27
N GLY A 28 -4.54 -0.76 12.79
CA GLY A 28 -4.00 0.47 12.23
C GLY A 28 -2.48 0.48 12.18
N ALA A 29 -1.80 -0.06 13.20
CA ALA A 29 -0.35 -0.19 13.20
C ALA A 29 0.14 -1.16 12.11
N PHE A 30 -0.49 -2.34 11.97
CA PHE A 30 -0.11 -3.33 10.94
C PHE A 30 -0.40 -2.82 9.51
N ILE A 31 -1.59 -2.28 9.28
CA ILE A 31 -1.99 -1.74 7.98
C ILE A 31 -1.15 -0.51 7.62
N GLY A 32 -0.95 0.42 8.56
CA GLY A 32 -0.15 1.62 8.33
C GLY A 32 1.31 1.30 8.01
N PHE A 33 1.93 0.40 8.79
CA PHE A 33 3.28 -0.06 8.51
C PHE A 33 3.39 -0.78 7.17
N GLY A 34 2.46 -1.70 6.89
CA GLY A 34 2.43 -2.49 5.66
C GLY A 34 2.23 -1.62 4.42
N TYR A 35 1.18 -0.80 4.40
CA TYR A 35 0.86 0.07 3.28
C TYR A 35 1.93 1.13 3.04
N GLY A 36 2.42 1.80 4.10
CA GLY A 36 3.45 2.83 3.97
C GLY A 36 4.76 2.29 3.38
N THR A 37 5.21 1.13 3.89
CA THR A 37 6.42 0.47 3.38
C THR A 37 6.23 -0.03 1.94
N TYR A 38 5.06 -0.60 1.63
CA TYR A 38 4.72 -1.02 0.27
C TYR A 38 4.74 0.16 -0.70
N MET A 39 4.05 1.25 -0.38
CA MET A 39 3.93 2.42 -1.26
C MET A 39 5.31 3.00 -1.61
N SER A 40 6.16 3.23 -0.61
CA SER A 40 7.50 3.78 -0.82
C SER A 40 8.41 2.82 -1.62
N SER A 41 8.43 1.53 -1.27
CA SER A 41 9.31 0.57 -1.94
C SER A 41 8.88 0.25 -3.37
N SER A 42 7.57 0.19 -3.65
CA SER A 42 7.02 0.02 -5.00
C SER A 42 7.28 1.23 -5.89
N GLN A 43 7.16 2.45 -5.35
CA GLN A 43 7.49 3.67 -6.09
C GLN A 43 8.96 3.71 -6.49
N VAL A 44 9.88 3.37 -5.57
CA VAL A 44 11.32 3.28 -5.88
C VAL A 44 11.59 2.21 -6.93
N ALA A 45 10.89 1.07 -6.88
CA ALA A 45 11.00 0.03 -7.90
C ALA A 45 10.49 0.51 -9.27
N ALA A 46 9.41 1.28 -9.32
CA ALA A 46 8.81 1.79 -10.56
C ALA A 46 9.71 2.79 -11.31
N ILE A 47 10.53 3.54 -10.57
CA ILE A 47 11.48 4.51 -11.15
C ILE A 47 12.89 3.92 -11.36
N LYS A 48 13.12 2.67 -10.95
CA LYS A 48 14.44 2.04 -11.03
C LYS A 48 14.85 1.82 -12.49
N GLY A 49 15.96 2.42 -12.90
CA GLY A 49 16.48 2.33 -14.28
C GLY A 49 15.84 3.32 -15.26
N VAL A 50 14.97 4.22 -14.78
CA VAL A 50 14.40 5.30 -15.58
C VAL A 50 15.39 6.47 -15.63
N SER A 51 15.56 7.07 -16.81
CA SER A 51 16.40 8.28 -16.95
C SER A 51 15.84 9.45 -16.15
N SER A 52 16.68 10.31 -15.57
CA SER A 52 16.26 11.37 -14.64
C SER A 52 15.15 12.29 -15.18
N HIS A 53 15.13 12.54 -16.50
CA HIS A 53 14.07 13.30 -17.17
C HIS A 53 12.70 12.61 -17.15
N ARG A 54 12.66 11.27 -17.11
CA ARG A 54 11.42 10.46 -17.21
C ARG A 54 10.91 9.95 -15.87
N VAL A 55 11.60 10.22 -14.76
CA VAL A 55 11.19 9.80 -13.40
C VAL A 55 9.79 10.33 -13.05
N GLY A 56 9.48 11.57 -13.43
CA GLY A 56 8.15 12.15 -13.24
C GLY A 56 7.05 11.38 -13.98
N LEU A 57 7.32 10.95 -15.22
CA LEU A 57 6.38 10.16 -16.01
C LEU A 57 6.17 8.76 -15.41
N ALA A 58 7.24 8.10 -14.97
CA ALA A 58 7.16 6.78 -14.32
C ALA A 58 6.34 6.84 -13.01
N ASN A 59 6.55 7.87 -12.20
CA ASN A 59 5.73 8.11 -11.00
C ASN A 59 4.26 8.36 -11.36
N ALA A 60 3.98 9.17 -12.39
CA ALA A 60 2.62 9.43 -12.83
C ALA A 60 1.90 8.13 -13.25
N THR A 61 2.55 7.26 -14.03
CA THR A 61 1.98 5.96 -14.40
C THR A 61 1.72 5.08 -13.18
N PHE A 62 2.65 5.05 -12.21
CA PHE A 62 2.45 4.31 -10.96
C PHE A 62 1.24 4.80 -10.16
N PHE A 63 1.06 6.11 -10.03
CA PHE A 63 -0.09 6.69 -9.33
C PHE A 63 -1.40 6.46 -10.08
N ILE A 64 -1.42 6.55 -11.42
CA ILE A 64 -2.62 6.22 -12.22
C ILE A 64 -3.11 4.80 -11.92
N PHE A 65 -2.22 3.81 -11.93
CA PHE A 65 -2.61 2.43 -11.59
C PHE A 65 -3.06 2.30 -10.12
N THR A 66 -2.39 2.99 -9.21
CA THR A 66 -2.75 2.98 -7.78
C THR A 66 -4.16 3.54 -7.57
N ASP A 67 -4.47 4.68 -8.19
CA ASP A 67 -5.78 5.34 -8.09
C ASP A 67 -6.89 4.50 -8.72
N ILE A 68 -6.61 3.80 -9.83
CA ILE A 68 -7.57 2.85 -10.44
C ILE A 68 -7.93 1.74 -9.45
N VAL A 69 -6.94 1.11 -8.81
CA VAL A 69 -7.18 0.03 -7.84
C VAL A 69 -7.94 0.57 -6.62
N LEU A 70 -7.55 1.74 -6.12
CA LEU A 70 -8.18 2.37 -4.96
C LEU A 70 -9.62 2.79 -5.27
N GLY A 71 -9.89 3.25 -6.49
CA GLY A 71 -11.20 3.61 -6.98
C GLY A 71 -12.11 2.39 -7.20
N ILE A 72 -11.58 1.27 -7.67
CA ILE A 72 -12.34 0.03 -7.88
C ILE A 72 -12.67 -0.66 -6.55
N GLY A 73 -11.79 -0.57 -5.55
CA GLY A 73 -11.92 -1.29 -4.27
C GLY A 73 -13.30 -1.20 -3.61
N PRO A 74 -13.90 -0.01 -3.43
CA PRO A 74 -15.23 0.14 -2.82
C PRO A 74 -16.41 -0.40 -3.66
N PHE A 75 -16.22 -0.66 -4.95
CA PHE A 75 -17.27 -1.20 -5.82
C PHE A 75 -17.37 -2.73 -5.78
N LEU A 76 -16.39 -3.41 -5.18
CA LEU A 76 -16.32 -4.86 -5.01
C LEU A 76 -16.62 -5.24 -3.55
#